data_AF-A0A7X8XC50-F1
#
_entry.id   AF-A0A7X8XC50-F1
#
_cell.length_a   1.000
_cell.length_b   1.000
_cell.length_c   1.000
_cell.angle_alpha   90.00
_cell.angle_beta   90.00
_cell.angle_gamma   90.00
#
_symmetry.space_group_name_H-M   'P 1'
#
loop_
_entity.id
_entity.type
_entity.pdbx_description
1 polymer ?
#
loop_
_entity_poly.entity_id
_entity_poly.type
_entity_poly.pdbx_seq_one_letter_code
_entity_poly.pdbx_strand_id
1 'polypeptide(L)'
;MPARIPLLFYDECSRQPADCLELLPGLHRVGNLSKFEEALEASHLIFLGVTGKLRQEAIRLMIKKRKSFALLGLDARDLEDSARMQTAARKKHLQICWLGSLRFRQATARMKELLSSGSLGEIENCQYCESPSARWQPYQIQDLLYWLLPDPETPIVKQPESNDADLSLQIHATGGNATIHLHKDHMDSFLVTRPGYQEKMIQCPNQAATAELGLLLLLDHLNLPWKMLAKPWECNR
;
A
#
# COMPACT_ATOMS: atom_id res chain seq x y z
N MET A 1 15.35 -26.82 -1.56
CA MET A 1 15.45 -25.39 -1.93
C MET A 1 16.18 -24.68 -0.81
N PRO A 2 17.12 -23.77 -1.08
CA PRO A 2 17.80 -23.01 -0.01
C PRO A 2 16.75 -22.22 0.79
N ALA A 3 16.94 -22.14 2.10
CA ALA A 3 16.08 -21.36 2.98
C ALA A 3 16.08 -19.90 2.51
N ARG A 4 14.91 -19.36 2.16
CA ARG A 4 14.78 -17.95 1.79
C ARG A 4 14.82 -17.14 3.08
N ILE A 5 15.92 -16.45 3.32
CA ILE A 5 16.09 -15.59 4.50
C ILE A 5 15.58 -14.18 4.11
N PRO A 6 14.50 -13.68 4.72
CA PRO A 6 14.07 -12.31 4.51
C PRO A 6 15.01 -11.36 5.22
N LEU A 7 15.34 -10.25 4.56
CA LEU A 7 16.26 -9.23 5.05
C LEU A 7 15.52 -7.91 5.27
N LEU A 8 15.68 -7.33 6.45
CA LEU A 8 15.20 -5.98 6.76
C LEU A 8 16.38 -5.05 6.99
N PHE A 9 16.49 -4.03 6.16
CA PHE A 9 17.35 -2.88 6.43
C PHE A 9 16.54 -1.80 7.16
N TYR A 10 16.90 -1.54 8.41
CA TYR A 10 16.24 -0.54 9.25
C TYR A 10 17.27 0.46 9.76
N ASP A 11 16.79 1.58 10.30
CA ASP A 11 17.67 2.54 10.97
C ASP A 11 17.62 2.28 12.47
N GLU A 12 18.70 1.68 13.00
CA GLU A 12 18.87 1.35 14.42
C GLU A 12 18.68 2.57 15.34
N CYS A 13 18.91 3.78 14.83
CA CYS A 13 18.90 5.00 15.62
C CYS A 13 17.53 5.69 15.70
N SER A 14 16.55 5.31 14.87
CA SER A 14 15.36 6.16 14.67
C SER A 14 14.01 5.46 14.62
N ARG A 15 13.94 4.16 14.29
CA ARG A 15 12.65 3.44 14.22
C ARG A 15 12.74 1.98 14.60
N GLN A 16 11.75 1.52 15.36
CA GLN A 16 11.42 0.09 15.43
C GLN A 16 10.84 -0.37 14.08
N PRO A 17 11.15 -1.60 13.65
CA PRO A 17 10.60 -2.14 12.42
C PRO A 17 9.07 -2.27 12.51
N ALA A 18 8.37 -2.31 11.37
CA ALA A 18 6.92 -2.51 11.38
C ALA A 18 6.59 -3.87 12.04
N ASP A 19 5.69 -3.87 13.03
CA ASP A 19 5.35 -5.03 13.86
C ASP A 19 5.01 -6.29 13.05
N CYS A 20 4.35 -6.12 11.90
CA CYS A 20 3.98 -7.24 11.03
C CYS A 20 5.20 -8.01 10.48
N LEU A 21 6.37 -7.37 10.33
CA LEU A 21 7.58 -8.03 9.87
C LEU A 21 8.20 -8.90 10.96
N GLU A 22 7.91 -8.65 12.23
CA GLU A 22 8.40 -9.50 13.32
C GLU A 22 7.81 -10.92 13.28
N LEU A 23 6.70 -11.08 12.57
CA LEU A 23 6.07 -12.36 12.30
C LEU A 23 6.83 -13.22 11.28
N LEU A 24 7.80 -12.64 10.56
CA LEU A 24 8.56 -13.35 9.52
C LEU A 24 9.61 -14.29 10.14
N PRO A 25 9.51 -15.61 9.89
CA PRO A 25 10.48 -16.57 10.43
C PRO A 25 11.87 -16.31 9.83
N GLY A 26 12.87 -16.22 10.70
CA GLY A 26 14.26 -16.04 10.29
C GLY A 26 14.57 -14.67 9.69
N LEU A 27 13.75 -13.64 9.94
CA LEU A 27 14.04 -12.27 9.53
C LEU A 27 15.42 -11.82 10.01
N HIS A 28 16.33 -11.62 9.06
CA HIS A 28 17.63 -11.03 9.32
C HIS A 28 17.49 -9.51 9.33
N ARG A 29 17.89 -8.86 10.43
CA ARG A 29 17.80 -7.41 10.60
C ARG A 29 19.20 -6.80 10.58
N VAL A 30 19.38 -5.73 9.82
CA VAL A 30 20.65 -5.00 9.74
C VAL A 30 20.39 -3.50 9.85
N GLY A 31 21.22 -2.80 10.64
CA GLY A 31 21.05 -1.37 10.90
C GLY A 31 22.02 -0.42 10.22
N ASN A 32 23.00 -0.92 9.48
CA ASN A 32 23.95 -0.07 8.74
C ASN A 32 24.24 -0.60 7.33
N LEU A 33 24.70 0.31 6.46
CA LEU A 33 24.85 0.04 5.03
C LEU A 33 25.92 -1.02 4.72
N SER A 34 27.01 -1.09 5.49
CA SER A 34 28.09 -2.08 5.28
C SER A 34 27.57 -3.50 5.50
N LYS A 35 26.92 -3.74 6.65
CA LYS A 35 26.30 -5.05 6.96
C LYS A 35 25.18 -5.38 5.99
N PHE A 36 24.41 -4.37 5.55
CA PHE A 36 23.39 -4.56 4.54
C PHE A 36 23.98 -5.05 3.22
N GLU A 37 25.09 -4.46 2.73
CA GLU A 37 25.73 -4.91 1.50
C GLU A 37 26.20 -6.37 1.57
N GLU A 38 26.78 -6.78 2.70
CA GLU A 38 27.19 -8.17 2.95
C GLU A 38 25.98 -9.13 2.94
N ALA A 39 24.88 -8.74 3.60
CA ALA A 39 23.68 -9.56 3.73
C ALA A 39 22.89 -9.71 2.41
N LEU A 40 23.06 -8.79 1.44
CA LEU A 40 22.35 -8.83 0.17
C LEU A 40 22.63 -10.10 -0.66
N GLU A 41 23.82 -10.68 -0.55
CA GLU A 41 24.23 -11.82 -1.39
C GLU A 41 23.38 -13.07 -1.12
N ALA A 42 23.04 -13.34 0.15
CA ALA A 42 22.26 -14.52 0.57
C ALA A 42 20.72 -14.29 0.57
N SER A 43 20.28 -13.04 0.45
CA SER A 43 18.89 -12.66 0.69
C SER A 43 18.03 -12.69 -0.59
N HIS A 44 16.79 -13.15 -0.44
CA HIS A 44 15.84 -13.34 -1.54
C HIS A 44 14.70 -12.32 -1.50
N LEU A 45 14.24 -11.97 -0.30
CA LEU A 45 13.20 -10.96 -0.07
C LEU A 45 13.77 -9.86 0.82
N ILE A 46 13.78 -8.64 0.32
CA ILE A 46 14.45 -7.50 0.99
C ILE A 46 13.43 -6.42 1.28
N PHE A 47 13.41 -5.94 2.52
CA PHE A 47 12.56 -4.86 3.01
C PHE A 47 13.43 -3.66 3.39
N LEU A 48 13.02 -2.46 2.95
CA LEU A 48 13.65 -1.21 3.34
C LEU A 48 12.78 -0.42 4.31
N GLY A 49 13.16 -0.42 5.58
CA GLY A 49 12.58 0.41 6.65
C GLY A 49 13.35 1.71 6.94
N VAL A 50 14.58 1.85 6.43
CA VAL A 50 15.35 3.12 6.47
C VAL A 50 14.64 4.24 5.71
N THR A 51 14.89 5.50 6.06
CA THR A 51 14.33 6.70 5.39
C THR A 51 15.45 7.64 4.91
N GLY A 52 15.08 8.69 4.17
CA GLY A 52 15.99 9.80 3.84
C GLY A 52 17.19 9.40 2.97
N LYS A 53 18.38 9.94 3.28
CA LYS A 53 19.60 9.70 2.47
C LYS A 53 20.00 8.22 2.46
N LEU A 54 19.92 7.56 3.61
CA LEU A 54 20.28 6.16 3.76
C LEU A 54 19.38 5.25 2.91
N ARG A 55 18.08 5.55 2.81
CA ARG A 55 17.15 4.88 1.89
C ARG A 55 17.61 5.01 0.44
N GLN A 56 17.98 6.20 -0.01
CA GLN A 56 18.40 6.42 -1.39
C GLN A 56 19.72 5.70 -1.73
N GLU A 57 20.65 5.62 -0.79
CA GLU A 57 21.88 4.84 -0.94
C GLU A 57 21.59 3.35 -1.06
N ALA A 58 20.71 2.81 -0.21
CA ALA A 58 20.27 1.41 -0.28
C ALA A 58 19.56 1.09 -1.61
N ILE A 59 18.66 1.95 -2.07
CA ILE A 59 17.97 1.79 -3.37
C ILE A 59 18.99 1.72 -4.51
N ARG A 60 19.97 2.63 -4.55
CA ARG A 60 21.03 2.62 -5.58
C ARG A 60 21.85 1.34 -5.51
N LEU A 61 22.21 0.89 -4.31
CA LEU A 61 22.96 -0.35 -4.10
C LEU A 61 22.18 -1.57 -4.62
N MET A 62 20.90 -1.72 -4.26
CA MET A 62 20.06 -2.83 -4.71
C MET A 62 19.85 -2.82 -6.23
N ILE A 63 19.60 -1.64 -6.82
CA ILE A 63 19.51 -1.50 -8.27
C ILE A 63 20.85 -1.89 -8.93
N LYS A 64 21.99 -1.50 -8.36
CA LYS A 64 23.33 -1.88 -8.86
C LYS A 64 23.52 -3.40 -8.79
N LYS A 65 23.19 -4.01 -7.67
CA LYS A 65 23.28 -5.46 -7.37
C LYS A 65 22.16 -6.30 -7.98
N ARG A 66 21.22 -5.68 -8.71
CA ARG A 66 20.05 -6.33 -9.34
C ARG A 66 19.18 -7.12 -8.35
N LYS A 67 18.92 -6.54 -7.18
CA LYS A 67 18.07 -7.13 -6.15
C LYS A 67 16.67 -6.51 -6.19
N SER A 68 15.64 -7.34 -6.10
CA SER A 68 14.24 -6.93 -5.92
C SER A 68 13.98 -6.60 -4.46
N PHE A 69 13.10 -5.64 -4.17
CA PHE A 69 12.88 -5.16 -2.81
C PHE A 69 11.52 -4.48 -2.60
N ALA A 70 11.06 -4.48 -1.36
CA ALA A 70 9.86 -3.80 -0.90
C ALA A 70 10.22 -2.58 -0.02
N LEU A 71 9.64 -1.43 -0.32
CA LEU A 71 9.76 -0.21 0.48
C LEU A 71 8.71 -0.21 1.59
N LEU A 72 9.08 0.06 2.85
CA LEU A 72 8.12 0.26 3.93
C LEU A 72 7.69 1.73 3.95
N GLY A 73 6.50 2.00 3.39
CA GLY A 73 6.06 3.35 3.07
C GLY A 73 6.92 4.02 2.00
N LEU A 74 6.55 5.25 1.66
CA LEU A 74 7.27 6.08 0.67
C LEU A 74 7.62 7.44 1.28
N ASP A 75 8.84 7.89 0.97
CA ASP A 75 9.31 9.24 1.27
C ASP A 75 9.14 10.12 0.02
N ALA A 76 9.19 11.45 0.18
CA ALA A 76 9.03 12.40 -0.93
C ALA A 76 9.99 12.11 -2.10
N ARG A 77 11.25 11.77 -1.81
CA ARG A 77 12.23 11.42 -2.85
C ARG A 77 11.88 10.15 -3.61
N ASP A 78 11.24 9.17 -2.98
CA ASP A 78 10.83 7.94 -3.68
C ASP A 78 9.75 8.24 -4.72
N LEU A 79 8.86 9.21 -4.42
CA LEU A 79 7.84 9.69 -5.34
C LEU A 79 8.44 10.51 -6.48
N GLU A 80 9.36 11.44 -6.17
CA GLU A 80 10.07 12.26 -7.16
C GLU A 80 10.89 11.41 -8.14
N ASP A 81 11.62 10.41 -7.64
CA ASP A 81 12.49 9.56 -8.45
C ASP A 81 11.75 8.34 -9.07
N SER A 82 10.43 8.27 -8.93
CA SER A 82 9.61 7.10 -9.24
C SER A 82 9.72 6.63 -10.71
N ALA A 83 9.73 7.56 -11.67
CA ALA A 83 9.90 7.25 -13.09
C ALA A 83 11.29 6.65 -13.41
N ARG A 84 12.33 7.16 -12.75
CA ARG A 84 13.70 6.65 -12.87
C ARG A 84 13.80 5.26 -12.27
N MET A 85 13.21 5.03 -11.09
CA MET A 85 13.14 3.71 -10.46
C MET A 85 12.40 2.71 -11.33
N GLN A 86 11.25 3.09 -11.90
CA GLN A 86 10.49 2.22 -12.80
C GLN A 86 11.31 1.83 -14.04
N THR A 87 12.00 2.78 -14.65
CA THR A 87 12.85 2.54 -15.82
C THR A 87 14.00 1.59 -15.47
N ALA A 88 14.66 1.81 -14.34
CA ALA A 88 15.72 0.93 -13.86
C ALA A 88 15.21 -0.49 -13.56
N ALA A 89 14.04 -0.61 -12.93
CA ALA A 89 13.41 -1.89 -12.64
C ALA A 89 13.10 -2.67 -13.90
N ARG A 90 12.51 -2.03 -14.92
CA ARG A 90 12.24 -2.65 -16.23
C ARG A 90 13.54 -3.10 -16.91
N LYS A 91 14.54 -2.22 -16.99
CA LYS A 91 15.83 -2.50 -17.66
C LYS A 91 16.59 -3.66 -17.00
N LYS A 92 16.47 -3.80 -15.68
CA LYS A 92 17.21 -4.79 -14.89
C LYS A 92 16.36 -5.97 -14.43
N HIS A 93 15.11 -6.07 -14.90
CA HIS A 93 14.14 -7.10 -14.52
C HIS A 93 13.94 -7.23 -13.00
N LEU A 94 13.85 -6.10 -12.30
CA LEU A 94 13.66 -6.04 -10.86
C LEU A 94 12.18 -5.93 -10.52
N GLN A 95 11.81 -6.53 -9.39
CA GLN A 95 10.52 -6.33 -8.75
C GLN A 95 10.69 -5.31 -7.63
N ILE A 96 9.94 -4.22 -7.69
CA ILE A 96 9.95 -3.16 -6.70
C ILE A 96 8.50 -2.82 -6.39
N CYS A 97 8.14 -2.87 -5.12
CA CYS A 97 6.84 -2.47 -4.61
C CYS A 97 7.00 -1.62 -3.34
N TRP A 98 5.92 -1.03 -2.87
CA TRP A 98 5.84 -0.45 -1.54
C TRP A 98 4.74 -1.13 -0.72
N LEU A 99 4.92 -1.09 0.60
CA LEU A 99 4.00 -1.59 1.60
C LEU A 99 3.36 -0.42 2.35
N GLY A 100 2.13 -0.61 2.81
CA GLY A 100 1.30 0.39 3.46
C GLY A 100 0.18 0.92 2.58
N SER A 101 -0.20 0.21 1.50
CA SER A 101 -1.30 0.64 0.65
C SER A 101 -2.67 0.44 1.31
N LEU A 102 -3.55 1.43 1.13
CA LEU A 102 -4.93 1.36 1.63
C LEU A 102 -5.80 0.34 0.89
N ARG A 103 -5.33 -0.18 -0.25
CA ARG A 103 -5.99 -1.23 -1.03
C ARG A 103 -6.15 -2.54 -0.23
N PHE A 104 -5.24 -2.78 0.71
CA PHE A 104 -5.21 -3.99 1.53
C PHE A 104 -6.12 -3.92 2.77
N ARG A 105 -6.76 -2.77 3.02
CA ARG A 105 -7.81 -2.68 4.03
C ARG A 105 -9.06 -3.41 3.54
N GLN A 106 -9.66 -4.21 4.42
CA GLN A 106 -10.76 -5.10 4.03
C GLN A 106 -12.00 -4.31 3.59
N ALA A 107 -12.32 -3.19 4.24
CA ALA A 107 -13.41 -2.31 3.81
C ALA A 107 -13.20 -1.81 2.38
N THR A 108 -11.96 -1.43 2.04
CA THR A 108 -11.58 -1.03 0.70
C THR A 108 -11.72 -2.16 -0.32
N ALA A 109 -11.27 -3.37 0.01
CA ALA A 109 -11.41 -4.52 -0.86
C ALA A 109 -12.89 -4.86 -1.13
N ARG A 110 -13.76 -4.74 -0.12
CA ARG A 110 -15.21 -4.91 -0.26
C ARG A 110 -15.84 -3.84 -1.15
N MET A 111 -15.42 -2.59 -0.99
CA MET A 111 -15.85 -1.52 -1.89
C MET A 111 -15.41 -1.83 -3.32
N LYS A 112 -14.16 -2.25 -3.55
CA LYS A 112 -13.70 -2.62 -4.89
C LYS A 112 -14.51 -3.77 -5.50
N GLU A 113 -14.77 -4.82 -4.74
CA GLU A 113 -15.61 -5.95 -5.14
C GLU A 113 -17.01 -5.49 -5.57
N LEU A 114 -17.65 -4.62 -4.77
CA LEU A 114 -18.97 -4.07 -5.08
C LEU A 114 -18.95 -3.26 -6.39
N LEU A 115 -17.99 -2.35 -6.56
CA LEU A 115 -17.88 -1.52 -7.77
C LEU A 115 -17.59 -2.38 -9.00
N SER A 116 -16.66 -3.34 -8.90
CA SER A 116 -16.30 -4.22 -10.00
C SER A 116 -17.42 -5.17 -10.41
N SER A 117 -18.38 -5.46 -9.53
CA SER A 117 -19.59 -6.22 -9.88
C SER A 117 -20.60 -5.43 -10.72
N GLY A 118 -20.46 -4.10 -10.81
CA GLY A 118 -21.42 -3.21 -11.48
C GLY A 118 -22.75 -3.06 -10.73
N SER A 119 -22.87 -3.58 -9.52
CA SER A 119 -24.15 -3.67 -8.81
C SER A 119 -24.71 -2.33 -8.28
N LEU A 120 -23.92 -1.25 -8.32
CA LEU A 120 -24.36 0.12 -8.05
C LEU A 120 -24.64 0.94 -9.33
N GLY A 121 -24.49 0.33 -10.52
CA GLY A 121 -24.60 1.03 -11.79
C GLY A 121 -23.41 1.94 -12.08
N GLU A 122 -23.64 3.00 -12.87
CA GLU A 122 -22.61 3.97 -13.26
C GLU A 122 -22.21 4.86 -12.07
N ILE A 123 -20.90 5.07 -11.91
CA ILE A 123 -20.33 5.94 -10.88
C ILE A 123 -20.47 7.39 -11.35
N GLU A 124 -21.09 8.22 -10.51
CA GLU A 124 -21.35 9.62 -10.83
C GLU A 124 -20.29 10.54 -10.24
N ASN A 125 -19.87 10.29 -9.01
CA ASN A 125 -18.80 11.03 -8.35
C ASN A 125 -18.25 10.28 -7.12
N CYS A 126 -17.11 10.76 -6.65
CA CYS A 126 -16.46 10.30 -5.43
C CYS A 126 -16.22 11.49 -4.48
N GLN A 127 -16.47 11.29 -3.20
CA GLN A 127 -16.23 12.25 -2.15
C GLN A 127 -15.33 11.63 -1.09
N TYR A 128 -14.41 12.39 -0.52
CA TYR A 128 -13.63 11.91 0.62
C TYR A 128 -13.30 13.03 1.61
N CYS A 129 -13.15 12.69 2.88
CA CYS A 129 -12.70 13.60 3.93
C CYS A 129 -11.67 12.90 4.82
N GLU A 130 -10.76 13.69 5.38
CA GLU A 130 -9.67 13.22 6.24
C GLU A 130 -9.77 13.89 7.61
N SER A 131 -9.45 13.14 8.66
CA SER A 131 -9.33 13.72 10.00
C SER A 131 -8.06 14.56 10.14
N PRO A 132 -8.11 15.70 10.84
CA PRO A 132 -6.92 16.49 11.15
C PRO A 132 -5.98 15.77 12.13
N SER A 133 -6.48 14.89 12.99
CA SER A 133 -5.70 14.25 14.06
C SER A 133 -4.88 13.05 13.59
N ALA A 134 -5.24 12.43 12.47
CA ALA A 134 -4.67 11.16 12.04
C ALA A 134 -4.51 11.06 10.51
N ARG A 135 -3.82 12.05 9.92
CA ARG A 135 -3.69 12.15 8.45
C ARG A 135 -3.00 10.93 7.82
N TRP A 136 -3.61 10.41 6.76
CA TRP A 136 -2.95 9.51 5.82
C TRP A 136 -2.02 10.30 4.92
N GLN A 137 -1.05 9.65 4.27
CA GLN A 137 -0.21 10.35 3.31
C GLN A 137 -1.01 10.59 2.02
N PRO A 138 -0.89 11.77 1.38
CA PRO A 138 -1.65 12.08 0.17
C PRO A 138 -1.52 11.03 -0.94
N TYR A 139 -0.32 10.46 -1.12
CA TYR A 139 -0.10 9.41 -2.12
C TYR A 139 -0.87 8.13 -1.84
N GLN A 140 -1.17 7.80 -0.57
CA GLN A 140 -1.94 6.60 -0.21
C GLN A 140 -3.41 6.76 -0.59
N ILE A 141 -3.95 7.97 -0.43
CA ILE A 141 -5.33 8.30 -0.81
C ILE A 141 -5.45 8.33 -2.32
N GLN A 142 -4.48 8.95 -3.01
CA GLN A 142 -4.45 8.99 -4.46
C GLN A 142 -4.32 7.58 -5.07
N ASP A 143 -3.43 6.74 -4.55
CA ASP A 143 -3.32 5.31 -4.89
C ASP A 143 -4.65 4.58 -4.77
N LEU A 144 -5.36 4.83 -3.67
CA LEU A 144 -6.66 4.25 -3.40
C LEU A 144 -7.74 4.71 -4.40
N LEU A 145 -7.85 6.01 -4.62
CA LEU A 145 -8.84 6.60 -5.52
C LEU A 145 -8.69 6.05 -6.94
N TYR A 146 -7.48 6.03 -7.49
CA TYR A 146 -7.22 5.46 -8.81
C TYR A 146 -7.44 3.96 -8.90
N TRP A 147 -7.25 3.25 -7.79
CA TRP A 147 -7.54 1.82 -7.76
C TRP A 147 -9.04 1.54 -7.73
N LEU A 148 -9.82 2.34 -7.01
CA LEU A 148 -11.28 2.18 -6.92
C LEU A 148 -11.98 2.63 -8.20
N LEU A 149 -11.66 3.83 -8.69
CA LEU A 149 -12.35 4.52 -9.78
C LEU A 149 -11.75 4.11 -11.14
N PRO A 150 -12.49 3.35 -11.99
CA PRO A 150 -11.98 2.88 -13.27
C PRO A 150 -11.91 3.99 -14.33
N ASP A 151 -12.74 5.02 -14.21
CA ASP A 151 -12.79 6.16 -15.14
C ASP A 151 -12.01 7.35 -14.54
N PRO A 152 -10.91 7.80 -15.19
CA PRO A 152 -10.13 8.94 -14.72
C PRO A 152 -10.89 10.26 -14.73
N GLU A 153 -11.99 10.37 -15.50
CA GLU A 153 -12.82 11.56 -15.57
C GLU A 153 -13.86 11.62 -14.44
N THR A 154 -13.94 10.60 -13.58
CA THR A 154 -14.86 10.59 -12.44
C THR A 154 -14.59 11.81 -11.55
N PRO A 155 -15.58 12.67 -11.28
CA PRO A 155 -15.40 13.81 -10.39
C PRO A 155 -15.02 13.36 -8.96
N ILE A 156 -13.93 13.92 -8.43
CA ILE A 156 -13.46 13.67 -7.06
C ILE A 156 -13.51 14.98 -6.26
N VAL A 157 -14.27 14.99 -5.17
CA VAL A 157 -14.41 16.15 -4.29
C VAL A 157 -13.86 15.83 -2.91
N LYS A 158 -12.82 16.58 -2.49
CA LYS A 158 -12.37 16.56 -1.10
C LYS A 158 -13.31 17.42 -0.25
N GLN A 159 -13.97 16.81 0.71
CA GLN A 159 -14.88 17.49 1.64
C GLN A 159 -14.14 18.07 2.86
N PRO A 160 -14.76 19.03 3.57
CA PRO A 160 -14.27 19.51 4.86
C PRO A 160 -14.11 18.37 5.87
N GLU A 161 -13.27 18.59 6.87
CA GLU A 161 -12.85 17.60 7.86
C GLU A 161 -14.05 16.92 8.58
N SER A 162 -13.94 15.62 8.82
CA SER A 162 -14.86 14.85 9.66
C SER A 162 -14.11 14.25 10.85
N ASN A 163 -14.77 14.20 12.01
CA ASN A 163 -14.20 13.66 13.25
C ASN A 163 -14.47 12.16 13.45
N ASP A 164 -15.25 11.54 12.56
CA ASP A 164 -15.75 10.19 12.81
C ASP A 164 -14.78 9.09 12.35
N ALA A 165 -13.85 9.38 11.42
CA ALA A 165 -12.84 8.43 10.94
C ALA A 165 -11.58 9.13 10.45
N ASP A 166 -10.47 8.39 10.34
CA ASP A 166 -9.20 8.94 9.87
C ASP A 166 -9.27 9.28 8.37
N LEU A 167 -9.98 8.44 7.60
CA LEU A 167 -10.35 8.70 6.21
C LEU A 167 -11.77 8.15 5.97
N SER A 168 -12.66 8.97 5.45
CA SER A 168 -13.94 8.51 4.92
C SER A 168 -13.98 8.73 3.42
N LEU A 169 -14.49 7.76 2.67
CA LEU A 169 -14.65 7.84 1.22
C LEU A 169 -16.04 7.34 0.85
N GLN A 170 -16.76 8.13 0.08
CA GLN A 170 -18.10 7.83 -0.41
C GLN A 170 -18.12 7.87 -1.94
N ILE A 171 -18.67 6.82 -2.55
CA ILE A 171 -18.91 6.74 -3.99
C ILE A 171 -20.41 6.82 -4.22
N HIS A 172 -20.80 7.78 -5.05
CA HIS A 172 -22.16 7.98 -5.51
C HIS A 172 -22.30 7.36 -6.89
N ALA A 173 -23.34 6.55 -7.06
CA ALA A 173 -23.64 5.87 -8.31
C ALA A 173 -25.15 5.83 -8.53
N THR A 174 -25.55 5.63 -9.78
CA THR A 174 -26.96 5.64 -10.22
C THR A 174 -27.89 4.71 -9.42
N GLY A 175 -27.36 3.59 -8.91
CA GLY A 175 -28.09 2.58 -8.13
C GLY A 175 -27.99 2.73 -6.61
N GLY A 176 -27.24 3.71 -6.10
CA GLY A 176 -27.04 3.93 -4.67
C GLY A 176 -25.61 4.37 -4.31
N ASN A 177 -25.30 4.32 -3.03
CA ASN A 177 -24.03 4.81 -2.49
C ASN A 177 -23.26 3.68 -1.80
N ALA A 178 -21.93 3.77 -1.85
CA ALA A 178 -21.04 2.98 -1.01
C ALA A 178 -20.12 3.90 -0.21
N THR A 179 -19.98 3.64 1.08
CA THR A 179 -19.11 4.42 1.96
C THR A 179 -18.14 3.49 2.68
N ILE A 180 -16.87 3.88 2.77
CA ILE A 180 -15.90 3.28 3.68
C ILE A 180 -15.45 4.31 4.70
N HIS A 181 -15.26 3.86 5.94
CA HIS A 181 -14.57 4.60 6.99
C HIS A 181 -13.35 3.80 7.42
N LEU A 182 -12.16 4.39 7.27
CA LEU A 182 -10.89 3.75 7.57
C LEU A 182 -10.27 4.36 8.83
N HIS A 183 -9.79 3.50 9.71
CA HIS A 183 -9.16 3.87 10.98
C HIS A 183 -7.78 3.20 11.13
N LYS A 184 -6.78 3.92 11.63
CA LYS A 184 -5.42 3.39 11.86
C LYS A 184 -5.42 2.32 12.94
N ASP A 185 -6.04 2.61 14.07
CA ASP A 185 -5.94 1.78 15.29
C ASP A 185 -7.25 1.06 15.65
N HIS A 186 -8.29 1.21 14.82
CA HIS A 186 -9.63 0.65 15.06
C HIS A 186 -10.13 -0.16 13.85
N MET A 187 -11.32 -0.73 13.98
CA MET A 187 -11.98 -1.42 12.88
C MET A 187 -12.41 -0.42 11.81
N ASP A 188 -12.22 -0.81 10.56
CA ASP A 188 -12.80 -0.11 9.42
C ASP A 188 -14.28 -0.45 9.31
N SER A 189 -15.06 0.36 8.60
CA SER A 189 -16.43 0.02 8.25
C SER A 189 -16.71 0.23 6.77
N PHE A 190 -17.64 -0.56 6.26
CA PHE A 190 -18.14 -0.50 4.89
C PHE A 190 -19.67 -0.47 4.92
N LEU A 191 -20.25 0.49 4.21
CA LEU A 191 -21.67 0.77 4.17
C LEU A 191 -22.17 0.79 2.73
N VAL A 192 -23.36 0.23 2.50
CA VAL A 192 -24.06 0.33 1.23
C VAL A 192 -25.49 0.80 1.46
N THR A 193 -25.90 1.82 0.71
CA THR A 193 -27.25 2.40 0.77
C THR A 193 -27.87 2.37 -0.62
N ARG A 194 -29.06 1.75 -0.76
CA ARG A 194 -29.80 1.66 -2.02
C ARG A 194 -31.26 2.07 -1.84
N PRO A 195 -31.90 2.71 -2.83
CA PRO A 195 -33.32 3.03 -2.76
C PRO A 195 -34.18 1.78 -2.51
N GLY A 196 -35.02 1.80 -1.49
CA GLY A 196 -35.94 0.70 -1.16
C GLY A 196 -35.32 -0.49 -0.43
N TYR A 197 -34.04 -0.44 -0.08
CA TYR A 197 -33.37 -1.48 0.73
C TYR A 197 -32.96 -0.93 2.10
N GLN A 198 -32.94 -1.79 3.10
CA GLN A 198 -32.34 -1.45 4.38
C GLN A 198 -30.83 -1.23 4.22
N GLU A 199 -30.33 -0.24 4.93
CA GLU A 199 -28.90 0.04 5.01
C GLU A 199 -28.17 -1.14 5.65
N LYS A 200 -27.01 -1.49 5.09
CA LYS A 200 -26.16 -2.57 5.61
C LYS A 200 -24.75 -2.07 5.86
N MET A 201 -24.36 -2.08 7.14
CA MET A 201 -23.00 -1.81 7.59
C MET A 201 -22.26 -3.10 7.92
N ILE A 202 -21.00 -3.18 7.52
CA ILE A 202 -20.09 -4.28 7.83
C ILE A 202 -18.86 -3.71 8.53
N GLN A 203 -18.56 -4.23 9.71
CA GLN A 203 -17.32 -3.95 10.42
C GLN A 203 -16.20 -4.84 9.88
N CYS A 204 -15.04 -4.24 9.62
CA CYS A 204 -13.91 -4.86 8.96
C CYS A 204 -12.67 -4.74 9.87
N PRO A 205 -12.11 -5.83 10.39
CA PRO A 205 -10.89 -5.77 11.20
C PRO A 205 -9.73 -5.20 10.38
N ASN A 206 -8.88 -4.37 11.02
CA ASN A 206 -7.68 -3.87 10.39
C ASN A 206 -6.58 -4.94 10.38
N GLN A 207 -6.44 -5.64 9.25
CA GLN A 207 -5.39 -6.64 9.01
C GLN A 207 -4.56 -6.31 7.77
N ALA A 208 -4.56 -5.04 7.33
CA ALA A 208 -3.99 -4.64 6.05
C ALA A 208 -2.50 -5.00 5.91
N ALA A 209 -1.71 -4.72 6.95
CA ALA A 209 -0.27 -5.02 6.94
C ALA A 209 0.03 -6.52 6.82
N THR A 210 -0.73 -7.36 7.52
CA THR A 210 -0.57 -8.83 7.44
C THR A 210 -1.05 -9.37 6.11
N ALA A 211 -2.15 -8.86 5.56
CA ALA A 211 -2.67 -9.26 4.25
C ALA A 211 -1.69 -8.91 3.12
N GLU A 212 -1.15 -7.69 3.14
CA GLU A 212 -0.17 -7.22 2.16
C GLU A 212 1.13 -8.02 2.22
N LEU A 213 1.66 -8.26 3.43
CA LEU A 213 2.84 -9.08 3.65
C LEU A 213 2.62 -10.52 3.20
N GLY A 214 1.49 -11.12 3.58
CA GLY A 214 1.11 -12.48 3.19
C GLY A 214 1.05 -12.65 1.67
N LEU A 215 0.48 -11.65 0.96
CA LEU A 215 0.46 -11.66 -0.50
C LEU A 215 1.86 -11.57 -1.10
N LEU A 216 2.72 -10.67 -0.60
CA LEU A 216 4.09 -10.54 -1.08
C LEU A 216 4.87 -11.86 -0.91
N LEU A 217 4.76 -12.50 0.25
CA LEU A 217 5.38 -13.81 0.52
C LEU A 217 4.87 -14.89 -0.43
N LEU A 218 3.56 -14.93 -0.68
CA LEU A 218 2.96 -15.89 -1.61
C LEU A 218 3.46 -15.68 -3.04
N LEU A 219 3.47 -14.43 -3.52
CA LEU A 219 3.95 -14.11 -4.87
C LEU A 219 5.44 -14.40 -5.02
N ASP A 220 6.26 -14.06 -4.02
CA ASP A 220 7.67 -14.41 -3.99
C ASP A 220 7.84 -15.93 -4.05
N HIS A 221 7.16 -16.68 -3.17
CA HIS A 221 7.23 -18.14 -3.10
C HIS A 221 6.90 -18.82 -4.43
N LEU A 222 5.87 -18.33 -5.11
CA LEU A 222 5.43 -18.82 -6.42
C LEU A 222 6.25 -18.27 -7.60
N ASN A 223 7.28 -17.44 -7.35
CA ASN A 223 8.06 -16.72 -8.36
C ASN A 223 7.18 -15.91 -9.34
N LEU A 224 6.08 -15.36 -8.84
CA LEU A 224 5.14 -14.56 -9.63
C LEU A 224 5.49 -13.06 -9.55
N PRO A 225 5.13 -12.27 -10.59
CA PRO A 225 5.28 -10.83 -10.55
C PRO A 225 4.45 -10.17 -9.44
N TRP A 226 5.03 -9.18 -8.76
CA TRP A 226 4.39 -8.35 -7.72
C TRP A 226 3.40 -7.31 -8.30
N LYS A 227 2.54 -7.73 -9.23
CA LYS A 227 1.65 -6.82 -9.98
C LYS A 227 0.50 -6.22 -9.15
N MET A 228 0.07 -6.92 -8.10
CA MET A 228 -1.05 -6.48 -7.26
C MET A 228 -0.61 -5.63 -6.07
N LEU A 229 0.68 -5.60 -5.75
CA LEU A 229 1.22 -4.68 -4.76
C LEU A 229 1.30 -3.30 -5.40
N ALA A 230 0.89 -2.28 -4.64
CA ALA A 230 0.90 -0.92 -5.13
C ALA A 230 2.32 -0.58 -5.60
N LYS A 231 2.43 -0.13 -6.84
CA LYS A 231 3.68 0.45 -7.33
C LYS A 231 3.62 1.95 -7.07
N PRO A 232 4.69 2.57 -6.54
CA PRO A 232 4.67 4.00 -6.20
C PRO A 232 4.21 4.89 -7.36
N TRP A 233 4.62 4.52 -8.57
CA TRP A 233 4.42 5.27 -9.82
C TRP A 233 3.15 4.94 -10.59
N GLU A 234 2.31 4.01 -10.12
CA GLU A 234 0.97 3.82 -10.70
C GLU A 234 0.00 4.90 -10.20
N CYS A 235 0.38 5.67 -9.17
CA CYS A 235 -0.42 6.72 -8.54
C CYS A 235 -0.18 8.13 -9.12
N ASN A 236 0.65 8.29 -10.16
CA ASN A 236 0.99 9.61 -10.74
C ASN A 236 0.54 9.72 -12.21
N ARG A 237 -0.47 8.94 -12.62
CA ARG A 237 -0.97 8.93 -14.00
C ARG A 237 -2.20 9.80 -14.15
#